data_AF-A0AAD8N5K8-F1
#
_entry.id   AF-A0AAD8N5K8-F1
#
_cell.length_a   1.000
_cell.length_b   1.000
_cell.length_c   1.000
_cell.angle_alpha   90.00
_cell.angle_beta   90.00
_cell.angle_gamma   90.00
#
_symmetry.space_group_name_H-M   'P 1'
#
loop_
_entity.id
_entity.type
_entity.pdbx_description
1 polymer ?
#
loop_
_entity_poly.entity_id
_entity_poly.type
_entity_poly.pdbx_seq_one_letter_code
_entity_poly.pdbx_strand_id
1 'polypeptide(L)'
;MTISSRNIVYDGAKVNIGCSKIFCFAKENFGGYSNETSEGFYYACDVDSAGHLTKLSWAYAIGRRNFEIYGDDVSFDATFDINKYNMIFAPFTGVDKHDRCVTFAACLLSQESVTDYTWAFHHFVKAMRRNLVVIVTNQCAAMKVAIPDVFSDGNGLIASKHRLCMWHITGKFPVKLGNRLFKETDFMEK
;
A
#
# COMPACT_ATOMS: atom_id res chain seq x y z
N MET A 1 8.82 3.16 -36.90
CA MET A 1 9.01 3.70 -35.54
C MET A 1 9.28 2.51 -34.63
N THR A 2 10.54 2.29 -34.25
CA THR A 2 10.97 1.14 -33.44
C THR A 2 10.71 1.45 -31.98
N ILE A 3 9.70 0.80 -31.39
CA ILE A 3 9.40 0.94 -29.96
C ILE A 3 10.44 0.10 -29.21
N SER A 4 11.27 0.77 -28.41
CA SER A 4 12.20 0.08 -27.50
C SER A 4 11.39 -0.59 -26.39
N SER A 5 11.62 -1.90 -26.17
CA SER A 5 10.97 -2.68 -25.10
C SER A 5 11.10 -2.02 -23.72
N ARG A 6 12.18 -1.27 -23.49
CA ARG A 6 12.48 -0.58 -22.22
C ARG A 6 11.52 0.55 -21.87
N ASN A 7 10.89 1.17 -22.88
CA ASN A 7 10.04 2.35 -22.67
C ASN A 7 8.59 2.10 -23.08
N ILE A 8 8.16 0.85 -23.26
CA ILE A 8 6.84 0.56 -23.85
C ILE A 8 5.68 1.20 -23.07
N VAL A 9 5.75 1.24 -21.74
CA VAL A 9 4.76 1.93 -20.88
C VAL A 9 4.80 3.44 -21.08
N TYR A 10 5.99 4.03 -21.15
CA TYR A 10 6.19 5.46 -21.35
C TYR A 10 5.79 5.91 -22.77
N ASP A 11 6.18 5.17 -23.79
CA ASP A 11 5.86 5.44 -25.19
C ASP A 11 4.40 5.14 -25.51
N GLY A 12 3.83 4.10 -24.89
CA GLY A 12 2.40 3.82 -24.93
C GLY A 12 1.56 4.94 -24.29
N ALA A 13 2.05 5.54 -23.19
CA ALA A 13 1.38 6.67 -22.56
C ALA A 13 1.39 7.91 -23.47
N LYS A 14 2.44 8.11 -24.29
CA LYS A 14 2.48 9.19 -25.31
C LYS A 14 1.45 9.00 -26.42
N VAL A 15 1.08 7.77 -26.75
CA VAL A 15 0.06 7.47 -27.76
C VAL A 15 -1.36 7.29 -27.18
N ASN A 16 -1.57 7.71 -25.93
CA ASN A 16 -2.87 7.73 -25.25
C ASN A 16 -3.56 6.34 -25.15
N ILE A 17 -2.80 5.25 -25.24
CA ILE A 17 -3.33 3.88 -25.15
C ILE A 17 -3.70 3.53 -23.69
N GLY A 18 -3.18 4.29 -22.71
CA GLY A 18 -3.49 4.13 -21.29
C GLY A 18 -2.65 3.02 -20.64
N CYS A 19 -2.06 3.33 -19.49
CA CYS A 19 -1.04 2.50 -18.84
C CYS A 19 -1.50 1.05 -18.61
N SER A 20 -2.78 0.83 -18.31
CA SER A 20 -3.36 -0.50 -18.11
C SER A 20 -3.40 -1.33 -19.41
N LYS A 21 -3.80 -0.73 -20.53
CA LYS A 21 -3.85 -1.43 -21.83
C LYS A 21 -2.46 -1.71 -22.36
N ILE A 22 -1.51 -0.81 -22.14
CA ILE A 22 -0.10 -1.01 -22.52
C ILE A 22 0.55 -2.08 -21.67
N PHE A 23 0.24 -2.12 -20.38
CA PHE A 23 0.71 -3.16 -19.48
C PHE A 23 0.16 -4.54 -19.88
N CYS A 24 -1.14 -4.65 -20.19
CA CYS A 24 -1.74 -5.88 -20.67
C CYS A 24 -1.16 -6.30 -22.04
N PHE A 25 -1.01 -5.35 -22.96
CA PHE A 25 -0.37 -5.56 -24.26
C PHE A 25 1.08 -6.06 -24.10
N ALA A 26 1.85 -5.45 -23.20
CA ALA A 26 3.24 -5.84 -22.93
C ALA A 26 3.31 -7.22 -22.27
N LYS A 27 2.34 -7.55 -21.42
CA LYS A 27 2.17 -8.87 -20.80
C LYS A 27 1.90 -9.96 -21.83
N GLU A 28 0.98 -9.72 -22.76
CA GLU A 28 0.56 -10.69 -23.77
C GLU A 28 1.59 -10.88 -24.88
N ASN A 29 2.25 -9.82 -25.33
CA ASN A 29 3.14 -9.87 -26.50
C ASN A 29 4.62 -10.12 -26.13
N PHE A 30 5.03 -9.77 -24.91
CA PHE A 30 6.44 -9.87 -24.49
C PHE A 30 6.63 -10.69 -23.20
N GLY A 31 5.58 -11.37 -22.69
CA GLY A 31 5.62 -12.11 -21.43
C GLY A 31 5.56 -11.21 -20.19
N GLY A 32 5.36 -9.90 -20.36
CA GLY A 32 5.44 -8.89 -19.31
C GLY A 32 6.88 -8.51 -19.01
N TYR A 33 7.10 -7.72 -17.96
CA TYR A 33 8.46 -7.36 -17.49
C TYR A 33 9.30 -8.57 -17.03
N SER A 34 8.88 -9.82 -17.22
CA SER A 34 9.59 -11.03 -16.76
C SER A 34 11.01 -11.16 -17.30
N ASN A 35 11.34 -10.49 -18.41
CA ASN A 35 12.69 -10.52 -18.98
C ASN A 35 13.56 -9.31 -18.60
N GLU A 36 13.05 -8.34 -17.82
CA GLU A 36 13.83 -7.22 -17.26
C GLU A 36 13.61 -7.00 -15.75
N THR A 37 12.86 -7.85 -15.05
CA THR A 37 12.77 -7.80 -13.59
C THR A 37 14.07 -8.26 -12.95
N SER A 38 14.75 -7.35 -12.24
CA SER A 38 15.83 -7.73 -11.35
C SER A 38 15.37 -8.84 -10.40
N GLU A 39 16.28 -9.76 -10.09
CA GLU A 39 16.06 -10.79 -9.07
C GLU A 39 15.54 -10.13 -7.78
N GLY A 40 14.30 -10.43 -7.42
CA GLY A 40 13.65 -9.87 -6.23
C GLY A 40 12.55 -8.83 -6.46
N PHE A 41 12.26 -8.37 -7.68
CA PHE A 41 11.05 -7.58 -7.94
C PHE A 41 9.77 -8.44 -7.80
N TYR A 42 8.71 -7.87 -7.21
CA TYR A 42 7.41 -8.51 -7.08
C TYR A 42 6.30 -7.55 -7.51
N TYR A 43 5.27 -8.06 -8.19
CA TYR A 43 4.04 -7.32 -8.47
C TYR A 43 2.81 -8.22 -8.54
N ALA A 44 1.63 -7.62 -8.37
CA ALA A 44 0.33 -8.22 -8.59
C ALA A 44 -0.67 -7.15 -9.05
N CYS A 45 -1.65 -7.52 -9.88
CA CYS A 45 -2.68 -6.59 -10.35
C CYS A 45 -4.02 -7.28 -10.60
N ASP A 46 -5.12 -6.56 -10.38
CA ASP A 46 -6.49 -6.93 -10.74
C ASP A 46 -7.06 -5.91 -11.73
N VAL A 47 -7.95 -6.38 -12.61
CA VAL A 47 -8.71 -5.55 -13.56
C VAL A 47 -10.22 -5.82 -13.44
N ASP A 48 -11.04 -4.84 -13.85
CA ASP A 48 -12.48 -5.01 -13.97
C ASP A 48 -12.88 -5.77 -15.26
N SER A 49 -14.18 -5.97 -15.48
CA SER A 49 -14.71 -6.63 -16.67
C SER A 49 -14.44 -5.89 -17.99
N ALA A 50 -14.14 -4.58 -17.92
CA ALA A 50 -13.77 -3.75 -19.06
C ALA A 50 -12.24 -3.67 -19.26
N GLY A 51 -11.46 -4.35 -18.42
CA GLY A 51 -9.99 -4.36 -18.48
C GLY A 51 -9.32 -3.14 -17.84
N HIS A 52 -10.04 -2.34 -17.05
CA HIS A 52 -9.44 -1.24 -16.30
C HIS A 52 -8.77 -1.74 -15.04
N LEU A 53 -7.60 -1.18 -14.72
CA LEU A 53 -6.84 -1.53 -13.51
C LEU A 53 -7.63 -1.11 -12.27
N THR A 54 -7.95 -2.07 -11.40
CA THR A 54 -8.66 -1.81 -10.14
C THR A 54 -7.74 -1.92 -8.93
N LYS A 55 -6.70 -2.74 -9.01
CA LYS A 55 -5.69 -2.91 -7.96
C LYS A 55 -4.32 -3.17 -8.56
N LEU A 56 -3.29 -2.60 -7.96
CA LEU A 56 -1.88 -2.86 -8.27
C LEU A 56 -1.09 -2.89 -6.97
N SER A 57 -0.25 -3.87 -6.77
CA SER A 57 0.69 -3.94 -5.65
C SER A 57 2.06 -4.29 -6.21
N TRP A 58 3.12 -3.65 -5.70
CA TRP A 58 4.49 -3.94 -6.11
C TRP A 58 5.48 -3.75 -4.97
N ALA A 59 6.58 -4.47 -5.04
CA ALA A 59 7.71 -4.34 -4.13
C ALA A 59 9.01 -4.50 -4.93
N TYR A 60 9.91 -3.52 -4.80
CA TYR A 60 11.24 -3.59 -5.39
C TYR A 60 12.15 -4.49 -4.55
N ALA A 61 13.17 -5.08 -5.18
CA ALA A 61 14.15 -5.92 -4.50
C ALA A 61 14.78 -5.22 -3.28
N ILE A 62 15.12 -3.93 -3.41
CA ILE A 62 15.65 -3.12 -2.31
C ILE A 62 14.63 -2.90 -1.19
N GLY A 63 13.35 -2.70 -1.53
CA GLY A 63 12.28 -2.51 -0.55
C GLY A 63 12.05 -3.77 0.27
N ARG A 64 12.09 -4.95 -0.37
CA ARG A 64 11.98 -6.25 0.29
C ARG A 64 13.18 -6.52 1.21
N ARG A 65 14.41 -6.23 0.75
CA ARG A 65 15.61 -6.34 1.59
C ARG A 65 15.58 -5.37 2.78
N ASN A 66 15.09 -4.15 2.58
CA ASN A 66 14.89 -3.21 3.68
C ASN A 66 13.85 -3.73 4.68
N PHE A 67 12.79 -4.41 4.22
CA PHE A 67 11.79 -4.99 5.10
C PHE A 67 12.36 -6.14 5.96
N GLU A 68 13.32 -6.91 5.45
CA GLU A 68 14.01 -7.95 6.25
C GLU A 68 14.72 -7.36 7.47
N ILE A 69 15.21 -6.11 7.39
CA ILE A 69 16.00 -5.46 8.43
C ILE A 69 15.14 -4.51 9.29
N TYR A 70 14.21 -3.79 8.66
CA TYR A 70 13.49 -2.66 9.27
C TYR A 70 11.96 -2.85 9.29
N GLY A 71 11.44 -4.00 8.89
CA GLY A 71 10.00 -4.26 8.73
C GLY A 71 9.25 -4.66 10.01
N ASP A 72 9.76 -4.30 11.17
CA ASP A 72 9.10 -4.60 12.45
C ASP A 72 7.91 -3.66 12.69
N ASP A 73 8.10 -2.36 12.40
CA ASP A 73 7.02 -1.36 12.43
C ASP A 73 6.78 -0.83 11.02
N VAL A 74 5.53 -0.93 10.57
CA VAL A 74 5.14 -0.53 9.22
C VAL A 74 3.94 0.41 9.29
N SER A 75 4.10 1.61 8.76
CA SER A 75 3.01 2.52 8.49
C SER A 75 2.36 2.17 7.15
N PHE A 76 1.03 2.11 7.14
CA PHE A 76 0.23 2.00 5.94
C PHE A 76 -0.84 3.09 5.97
N ASP A 77 -0.71 4.06 5.07
CA ASP A 77 -1.63 5.18 4.97
C ASP A 77 -2.07 5.37 3.53
N ALA A 78 -3.38 5.39 3.32
CA ALA A 78 -3.96 5.68 2.02
C ALA A 78 -3.98 7.19 1.83
N THR A 79 -3.15 7.69 0.92
CA THR A 79 -3.21 9.11 0.54
C THR A 79 -4.43 9.31 -0.35
N PHE A 80 -5.37 10.13 0.12
CA PHE A 80 -6.60 10.46 -0.60
C PHE A 80 -6.37 11.32 -1.86
N ASP A 81 -5.12 11.72 -2.15
CA ASP A 81 -4.81 12.43 -3.38
C ASP A 81 -4.94 11.49 -4.58
N ILE A 82 -6.04 11.73 -5.29
CA ILE A 82 -6.46 11.10 -6.51
C ILE A 82 -5.38 11.32 -7.57
N ASN A 83 -4.59 10.29 -7.84
CA ASN A 83 -3.64 10.34 -8.95
C ASN A 83 -4.38 10.49 -10.30
N LYS A 84 -3.67 10.70 -11.42
CA LYS A 84 -4.27 10.84 -12.76
C LYS A 84 -5.25 9.69 -13.15
N TYR A 85 -5.14 8.54 -12.49
CA TYR A 85 -5.94 7.35 -12.74
C TYR A 85 -7.12 7.19 -11.78
N ASN A 86 -7.38 8.20 -10.94
CA ASN A 86 -8.41 8.15 -9.91
C ASN A 86 -8.27 6.98 -8.93
N MET A 87 -7.03 6.58 -8.66
CA MET A 87 -6.71 5.48 -7.74
C MET A 87 -6.02 6.02 -6.49
N ILE A 88 -6.27 5.32 -5.40
CA ILE A 88 -5.73 5.56 -4.06
C ILE A 88 -4.33 4.99 -4.00
N PHE A 89 -3.36 5.84 -3.73
CA PHE A 89 -1.99 5.41 -3.48
C PHE A 89 -1.80 5.12 -1.99
N ALA A 90 -1.29 3.94 -1.67
CA ALA A 90 -1.01 3.54 -0.29
C ALA A 90 0.34 2.81 -0.20
N PRO A 91 1.40 3.51 0.25
CA PRO A 91 2.70 2.90 0.47
C PRO A 91 2.77 2.16 1.82
N PHE A 92 3.55 1.09 1.85
CA PHE A 92 4.01 0.45 3.08
C PHE A 92 5.38 1.02 3.43
N THR A 93 5.44 1.84 4.47
CA THR A 93 6.65 2.56 4.87
C THR A 93 7.10 2.18 6.27
N GLY A 94 8.38 2.36 6.53
CA GLY A 94 8.97 2.23 7.87
C GLY A 94 10.11 3.22 8.02
N VAL A 95 10.96 2.97 9.00
CA VAL A 95 12.08 3.85 9.36
C VAL A 95 13.37 3.04 9.39
N ASP A 96 14.43 3.54 8.75
CA ASP A 96 15.75 2.92 8.84
C ASP A 96 16.54 3.35 10.10
N LYS A 97 17.74 2.81 10.28
CA LYS A 97 18.63 3.12 11.40
C LYS A 97 19.11 4.58 11.49
N HIS A 98 18.76 5.44 10.53
CA HIS A 98 19.11 6.85 10.51
C HIS A 98 17.86 7.74 10.56
N ASP A 99 16.75 7.20 11.04
CA ASP A 99 15.46 7.89 11.14
C ASP A 99 14.91 8.35 9.78
N ARG A 100 15.31 7.70 8.69
CA ARG A 100 14.82 8.02 7.34
C ARG A 100 13.65 7.14 6.97
N CYS A 101 12.65 7.75 6.33
CA CYS A 101 11.53 7.01 5.75
C CYS A 101 12.04 6.06 4.66
N VAL A 102 11.62 4.80 4.75
CA VAL A 102 11.89 3.77 3.74
C VAL A 102 10.59 3.18 3.26
N THR A 103 10.44 3.03 1.95
CA THR A 103 9.29 2.33 1.35
C THR A 103 9.66 0.86 1.08
N PHE A 104 8.86 -0.05 1.62
CA PHE A 104 9.03 -1.49 1.44
C PHE A 104 8.28 -2.00 0.20
N ALA A 105 7.04 -1.53 0.04
CA ALA A 105 6.14 -1.84 -1.05
C ALA A 105 5.14 -0.69 -1.22
N ALA A 106 4.35 -0.72 -2.28
CA ALA A 106 3.24 0.19 -2.44
C ALA A 106 2.09 -0.47 -3.19
N CYS A 107 0.90 0.14 -3.09
CA CYS A 107 -0.25 -0.27 -3.86
C CYS A 107 -1.05 0.91 -4.40
N LEU A 108 -1.76 0.66 -5.49
CA LEU A 108 -2.83 1.48 -6.04
C LEU A 108 -4.13 0.71 -5.90
N LEU A 109 -5.14 1.32 -5.30
CA LEU A 109 -6.46 0.70 -5.08
C LEU A 109 -7.54 1.60 -5.66
N SER A 110 -8.54 1.01 -6.30
CA SER A 110 -9.67 1.76 -6.84
C SER A 110 -10.65 2.23 -5.76
N GLN A 111 -10.70 1.56 -4.60
CA GLN A 111 -11.58 1.92 -3.48
C GLN A 111 -10.92 1.63 -2.11
N GLU A 112 -11.41 2.30 -1.06
CA GLU A 112 -11.06 2.03 0.34
C GLU A 112 -11.98 0.95 0.94
N SER A 113 -12.07 -0.20 0.28
CA SER A 113 -12.94 -1.30 0.72
C SER A 113 -12.19 -2.36 1.53
N VAL A 114 -12.91 -3.17 2.31
CA VAL A 114 -12.33 -4.32 3.01
C VAL A 114 -11.66 -5.26 2.01
N THR A 115 -12.30 -5.53 0.88
CA THR A 115 -11.81 -6.41 -0.17
C THR A 115 -10.51 -5.90 -0.79
N ASP A 116 -10.40 -4.59 -1.04
CA ASP A 116 -9.20 -3.98 -1.61
C ASP A 116 -8.02 -4.01 -0.65
N TYR A 117 -8.23 -3.67 0.63
CA TYR A 117 -7.17 -3.74 1.63
C TYR A 117 -6.75 -5.18 1.94
N THR A 118 -7.69 -6.12 2.03
CA THR A 118 -7.39 -7.54 2.23
C THR A 118 -6.52 -8.07 1.10
N TRP A 119 -6.86 -7.73 -0.15
CA TRP A 119 -6.04 -8.05 -1.33
C TRP A 119 -4.63 -7.44 -1.23
N ALA A 120 -4.52 -6.15 -0.87
CA ALA A 120 -3.24 -5.47 -0.74
C ALA A 120 -2.36 -6.11 0.34
N PHE A 121 -2.92 -6.44 1.50
CA PHE A 121 -2.21 -7.05 2.62
C PHE A 121 -1.77 -8.49 2.29
N HIS A 122 -2.60 -9.28 1.61
CA HIS A 122 -2.17 -10.62 1.17
C HIS A 122 -1.00 -10.55 0.20
N HIS A 123 -1.04 -9.63 -0.77
CA HIS A 123 0.06 -9.47 -1.71
C HIS A 123 1.31 -8.88 -1.04
N PHE A 124 1.16 -8.07 0.00
CA PHE A 124 2.28 -7.64 0.84
C PHE A 124 2.94 -8.83 1.55
N VAL A 125 2.17 -9.65 2.27
CA VAL A 125 2.70 -10.85 2.95
C VAL A 125 3.34 -11.82 1.96
N LYS A 126 2.74 -12.01 0.78
CA LYS A 126 3.32 -12.84 -0.28
C LYS A 126 4.65 -12.31 -0.80
N ALA A 127 4.80 -10.99 -0.93
CA ALA A 127 6.05 -10.35 -1.33
C ALA A 127 7.13 -10.49 -0.24
N MET A 128 6.75 -10.29 1.01
CA MET A 128 7.67 -10.20 2.15
C MET A 128 7.96 -11.53 2.83
N ARG A 129 7.13 -12.55 2.60
CA ARG A 129 7.20 -13.92 3.18
C ARG A 129 7.13 -13.98 4.71
N ARG A 130 6.70 -12.89 5.35
CA ARG A 130 6.40 -12.83 6.78
C ARG A 130 5.38 -11.74 7.06
N ASN A 131 4.74 -11.81 8.22
CA ASN A 131 4.00 -10.69 8.78
C ASN A 131 4.99 -9.66 9.35
N LEU A 132 4.55 -8.41 9.35
CA LEU A 132 5.14 -7.30 10.12
C LEU A 132 4.79 -7.47 11.61
N VAL A 133 5.51 -6.83 12.54
CA VAL A 133 5.22 -6.97 13.98
C VAL A 133 4.13 -5.99 14.41
N VAL A 134 4.22 -4.74 13.97
CA VAL A 134 3.26 -3.67 14.23
C VAL A 134 2.87 -3.00 12.92
N ILE A 135 1.56 -2.87 12.67
CA ILE A 135 1.03 -2.03 11.60
C ILE A 135 0.39 -0.80 12.19
N VAL A 136 0.82 0.37 11.70
CA VAL A 136 0.28 1.67 12.07
C VAL A 136 -0.56 2.19 10.90
N THR A 137 -1.83 2.47 11.14
CA THR A 137 -2.72 3.01 10.10
C THR A 137 -3.48 4.23 10.58
N ASN A 138 -4.13 4.93 9.65
CA ASN A 138 -5.17 5.88 10.00
C ASN A 138 -6.42 5.17 10.56
N GLN A 139 -7.42 5.96 10.99
CA GLN A 139 -8.72 5.43 11.41
C GLN A 139 -9.60 5.12 10.19
N CYS A 140 -9.46 3.91 9.64
CA CYS A 140 -10.28 3.39 8.55
C CYS A 140 -11.07 2.14 9.00
N ALA A 141 -12.39 2.16 8.77
CA ALA A 141 -13.28 1.06 9.16
C ALA A 141 -12.97 -0.22 8.36
N ALA A 142 -12.59 -0.09 7.09
CA ALA A 142 -12.24 -1.23 6.26
C ALA A 142 -10.92 -1.89 6.70
N MET A 143 -9.89 -1.08 7.00
CA MET A 143 -8.62 -1.59 7.53
C MET A 143 -8.79 -2.30 8.88
N LYS A 144 -9.69 -1.80 9.75
CA LYS A 144 -10.00 -2.43 11.05
C LYS A 144 -10.49 -3.88 10.88
N VAL A 145 -11.15 -4.20 9.77
CA VAL A 145 -11.61 -5.56 9.46
C VAL A 145 -10.53 -6.37 8.75
N ALA A 146 -9.86 -5.79 7.74
CA ALA A 146 -8.89 -6.50 6.92
C ALA A 146 -7.59 -6.88 7.65
N ILE A 147 -7.11 -6.04 8.58
CA ILE A 147 -5.85 -6.28 9.31
C ILE A 147 -5.88 -7.57 10.14
N PRO A 148 -6.85 -7.78 11.05
CA PRO A 148 -6.87 -9.00 11.87
C PRO A 148 -7.17 -10.26 11.05
N ASP A 149 -7.78 -10.15 9.87
CA ASP A 149 -7.99 -11.28 8.96
C ASP A 149 -6.67 -11.75 8.34
N VAL A 150 -5.93 -10.82 7.72
CA VAL A 150 -4.71 -11.13 6.95
C VAL A 150 -3.48 -11.33 7.82
N PHE A 151 -3.31 -10.49 8.86
CA PHE A 151 -2.15 -10.50 9.75
C PHE A 151 -2.41 -11.28 11.05
N SER A 152 -3.21 -12.34 10.95
CA SER A 152 -3.45 -13.31 12.02
C SER A 152 -2.35 -14.37 12.10
N ASP A 153 -2.43 -15.22 13.12
CA ASP A 153 -1.64 -16.46 13.24
C ASP A 153 -2.20 -17.62 12.39
N GLY A 154 -3.43 -17.51 11.90
CA GLY A 154 -4.08 -18.51 11.04
C GLY A 154 -3.38 -18.75 9.70
N ASN A 155 -2.49 -17.84 9.28
CA ASN A 155 -1.65 -17.99 8.09
C ASN A 155 -0.30 -18.71 8.38
N GLY A 156 -0.08 -19.19 9.61
CA GLY A 156 1.15 -19.87 10.04
C GLY A 156 2.32 -18.93 10.38
N LEU A 157 2.09 -17.61 10.42
CA LEU A 157 3.08 -16.59 10.76
C LEU A 157 2.74 -15.94 12.11
N ILE A 158 3.67 -15.16 12.66
CA ILE A 158 3.43 -14.41 13.90
C ILE A 158 2.40 -13.31 13.63
N ALA A 159 1.34 -13.22 14.44
CA ALA A 159 0.30 -12.21 14.29
C ALA A 159 0.83 -10.78 14.52
N SER A 160 0.31 -9.82 13.75
CA SER A 160 0.67 -8.40 13.88
C SER A 160 -0.19 -7.68 14.92
N LYS A 161 0.37 -6.65 15.55
CA LYS A 161 -0.39 -5.72 16.40
C LYS A 161 -0.83 -4.50 15.58
N HIS A 162 -2.12 -4.17 15.62
CA HIS A 162 -2.65 -2.97 14.98
C HIS A 162 -2.57 -1.76 15.93
N ARG A 163 -2.01 -0.65 15.44
CA ARG A 163 -1.97 0.64 16.12
C ARG A 163 -2.54 1.74 15.22
N LEU A 164 -3.08 2.77 15.86
CA LEU A 164 -3.54 3.96 15.16
C LEU A 164 -2.42 5.01 15.12
N CYS A 165 -2.27 5.65 13.98
CA CYS A 165 -1.30 6.70 13.74
C CYS A 165 -1.53 7.89 14.68
N MET A 166 -0.49 8.27 15.44
CA MET A 166 -0.56 9.37 16.40
C MET A 166 -0.92 10.70 15.72
N TRP A 167 -0.33 10.99 14.55
CA TRP A 167 -0.63 12.19 13.77
C TRP A 167 -2.12 12.33 13.45
N HIS A 168 -2.76 11.23 13.06
CA HIS A 168 -4.19 11.22 12.79
C HIS A 168 -5.04 11.41 14.06
N ILE A 169 -4.59 10.85 15.19
CA ILE A 169 -5.26 11.04 16.48
C ILE A 169 -5.16 12.50 16.91
N THR A 170 -3.95 13.06 16.95
CA THR A 170 -3.71 14.43 17.41
C THR A 170 -4.34 15.47 16.47
N GLY A 171 -4.44 15.18 15.18
CA GLY A 171 -5.16 16.04 14.23
C GLY A 171 -6.67 15.98 14.39
N LYS A 172 -7.26 14.79 14.61
CA LYS A 172 -8.73 14.62 14.71
C LYS A 172 -9.29 14.92 16.10
N PHE A 173 -8.50 14.73 17.15
CA PHE A 173 -8.96 14.84 18.54
C PHE A 173 -9.48 16.26 18.88
N PRO A 174 -8.75 17.36 18.62
CA PRO A 174 -9.25 18.71 18.88
C PRO A 174 -10.52 19.03 18.10
N VAL A 175 -10.62 18.57 16.85
CA VAL A 175 -11.79 18.81 15.99
C VAL A 175 -13.04 18.12 16.52
N LYS A 176 -12.91 16.87 16.98
CA LYS A 176 -14.04 16.05 17.43
C LYS A 176 -14.43 16.31 18.89
N LEU A 177 -13.45 16.56 19.76
CA LEU A 177 -13.64 16.59 21.21
C LEU A 177 -13.24 17.92 21.86
N GLY A 178 -12.53 18.82 21.16
CA GLY A 178 -12.06 20.09 21.73
C GLY A 178 -13.20 20.90 22.34
N ASN A 179 -14.27 21.16 21.59
CA ASN A 179 -15.43 21.93 22.06
C ASN A 179 -16.16 21.31 23.27
N ARG A 180 -16.01 20.00 23.50
CA ARG A 180 -16.60 19.29 24.64
C ARG A 180 -15.69 19.39 25.86
N LEU A 181 -14.40 19.15 25.68
CA LEU A 181 -13.40 19.21 26.75
C LEU A 181 -13.16 20.64 27.25
N PHE A 182 -13.27 21.66 26.39
CA PHE A 182 -13.25 23.06 26.84
C PHE A 182 -14.37 23.41 27.83
N LYS A 183 -15.44 22.61 27.89
CA LYS A 183 -16.54 22.77 28.84
C LYS A 183 -16.39 21.92 30.10
N GLU A 184 -15.46 20.96 30.10
CA GLU A 184 -15.15 20.13 31.26
C GLU A 184 -14.00 20.79 32.03
N THR A 185 -14.35 21.63 33.00
CA THR A 185 -13.39 22.31 33.90
C THR A 185 -12.64 21.34 34.80
N ASP A 186 -13.24 20.19 35.06
CA ASP A 186 -12.83 19.22 36.08
C ASP A 186 -11.79 18.22 35.52
N PHE A 187 -11.57 18.24 34.20
CA PHE A 187 -10.67 17.30 33.52
C PHE A 187 -9.20 17.45 33.95
N MET A 188 -8.80 18.65 34.36
CA MET A 188 -7.44 18.98 34.81
C MET A 188 -7.27 18.87 36.34
N GLU A 189 -8.31 18.53 37.10
CA GLU A 189 -8.28 18.48 38.57
C GLU A 189 -7.75 17.14 39.15
N LYS A 190 -6.75 16.51 38.51
CA LYS A 190 -6.11 15.30 39.06
C LYS A 190 -4.60 15.41 39.16
#